data_AF-A0A2U1WEH9-F1
#
_entry.id   AF-A0A2U1WEH9-F1
#
_cell.length_a   1.000
_cell.length_b   1.000
_cell.length_c   1.000
_cell.angle_alpha   90.00
_cell.angle_beta   90.00
_cell.angle_gamma   90.00
#
_symmetry.space_group_name_H-M   'P 1'
#
loop_
_entity.id
_entity.type
_entity.pdbx_description
1 polymer ?
#
loop_
_entity_poly.entity_id
_entity_poly.type
_entity_poly.pdbx_seq_one_letter_code
_entity_poly.pdbx_strand_id
1 'polypeptide(L)'
;MDSGNPCVGLCRFGGDGNCLGCHRTRAEVKGWKRLSDAAKAAINARIWANSRRGIEAGSAEEKAPRKRLRKLDRKIGKLEAKLALLREERGQLSGSQGQTPESSR
;
A
#
# COMPACT_ATOMS: atom_id res chain seq x y z
N MET A 1 -27.66 -5.27 16.47
CA MET A 1 -26.37 -5.20 15.77
C MET A 1 -26.67 -4.87 14.32
N ASP A 2 -26.44 -3.62 13.92
CA ASP A 2 -26.81 -3.14 12.58
C ASP A 2 -25.76 -3.58 11.56
N SER A 3 -25.87 -4.82 11.08
CA SER A 3 -24.96 -5.47 10.11
C SER A 3 -24.79 -4.71 8.78
N GLY A 4 -25.54 -3.62 8.56
CA GLY A 4 -25.46 -2.77 7.37
C GLY A 4 -24.63 -1.49 7.54
N ASN A 5 -24.08 -1.20 8.72
CA ASN A 5 -23.31 0.03 8.95
C ASN A 5 -21.79 -0.22 8.80
N PRO A 6 -21.10 0.30 7.77
CA PRO A 6 -19.65 0.11 7.56
C PRO A 6 -18.77 0.93 8.52
N CYS A 7 -19.27 1.28 9.71
CA CYS A 7 -18.53 2.11 10.66
C CYS A 7 -17.57 1.28 11.51
N VAL A 8 -16.27 1.58 11.41
CA VAL A 8 -15.21 0.94 12.21
C VAL A 8 -14.91 1.69 13.53
N GLY A 9 -15.76 2.65 13.91
CA GLY A 9 -15.60 3.42 15.16
C GLY A 9 -14.50 4.49 15.17
N LEU A 10 -13.68 4.57 14.12
CA LEU A 10 -12.62 5.56 13.98
C LEU A 10 -13.02 6.67 13.00
N CYS A 11 -13.48 7.82 13.52
CA CYS A 11 -13.80 8.99 12.69
C CYS A 11 -12.55 9.84 12.43
N ARG A 12 -11.97 9.71 11.23
CA ARG A 12 -10.91 10.60 10.72
C ARG A 12 -11.31 11.09 9.34
N PHE A 13 -11.13 12.38 9.04
CA PHE A 13 -11.56 12.98 7.78
C PHE A 13 -10.36 13.34 6.89
N GLY A 14 -10.46 13.01 5.59
CA GLY A 14 -9.48 13.40 4.57
C GLY A 14 -9.71 14.82 4.04
N GLY A 15 -8.86 15.25 3.10
CA GLY A 15 -8.97 16.56 2.44
C GLY A 15 -10.24 16.72 1.57
N ASP A 16 -10.89 15.61 1.22
CA ASP A 16 -12.17 15.53 0.51
C ASP A 16 -13.39 15.72 1.44
N GLY A 17 -13.18 15.84 2.76
CA GLY A 17 -14.24 16.04 3.74
C GLY A 17 -15.02 14.78 4.11
N ASN A 18 -14.59 13.60 3.63
CA ASN A 18 -15.18 12.30 3.94
C ASN A 18 -14.39 11.57 5.03
N CYS A 19 -15.09 10.73 5.78
CA CYS A 19 -14.49 9.86 6.80
C CYS A 19 -13.66 8.75 6.13
N LEU A 20 -12.41 8.57 6.53
CA LEU A 20 -11.51 7.55 6.00
C LEU A 20 -11.96 6.12 6.31
N GLY A 21 -12.78 5.93 7.35
CA GLY A 21 -13.29 4.61 7.74
C GLY A 21 -14.60 4.24 7.03
N CYS A 22 -15.63 5.08 7.18
CA CYS A 22 -16.97 4.80 6.67
C CYS A 22 -17.35 5.60 5.42
N HIS A 23 -16.47 6.46 4.91
CA HIS A 23 -16.68 7.33 3.73
C HIS A 23 -17.92 8.25 3.78
N ARG A 24 -18.50 8.45 4.97
CA ARG A 24 -19.52 9.47 5.23
C ARG A 24 -18.92 10.85 5.37
N THR A 25 -19.64 11.86 4.94
CA THR A 25 -19.29 13.26 5.20
C THR A 25 -19.44 13.60 6.68
N ARG A 26 -18.79 14.68 7.12
CA ARG A 26 -18.92 15.18 8.51
C ARG A 26 -20.37 15.47 8.91
N ALA A 27 -21.17 16.01 7.98
CA ALA A 27 -22.58 16.32 8.22
C ALA A 27 -23.41 15.04 8.44
N GLU A 28 -23.21 14.02 7.61
CA GLU A 28 -23.90 12.73 7.72
C GLU A 28 -23.53 12.00 9.02
N VAL A 29 -22.26 12.05 9.44
CA VAL A 29 -21.82 11.46 10.71
C VAL A 29 -22.48 12.17 11.90
N LYS A 30 -22.48 13.50 11.91
CA LYS A 30 -23.09 14.30 12.99
C LYS A 30 -24.61 14.09 13.09
N GLY A 31 -25.27 13.90 11.94
CA GLY A 31 -26.71 13.69 11.84
C GLY A 31 -27.19 12.25 11.99
N TRP A 32 -26.30 11.26 12.02
CA TRP A 32 -26.64 9.84 11.79
C TRP A 32 -27.78 9.29 12.66
N LYS A 33 -27.77 9.63 13.96
CA LYS A 33 -28.81 9.19 14.90
C LYS A 33 -30.20 9.77 14.63
N ARG A 34 -30.26 10.90 13.92
CA ARG A 34 -31.50 11.64 13.58
C ARG A 34 -32.04 11.28 12.20
N LEU A 35 -31.32 10.47 11.43
CA LEU A 35 -31.74 10.05 10.10
C LEU A 35 -32.77 8.92 10.18
N SER A 36 -33.73 8.93 9.25
CA SER A 36 -34.61 7.80 9.02
C SER A 36 -33.82 6.61 8.46
N ASP A 37 -34.36 5.41 8.62
CA ASP A 37 -33.68 4.20 8.14
C ASP A 37 -33.57 4.18 6.61
N ALA A 38 -34.54 4.77 5.90
CA ALA A 38 -34.46 4.99 4.45
C ALA A 38 -33.27 5.90 4.07
N ALA A 39 -33.05 6.99 4.81
CA ALA A 39 -31.92 7.89 4.58
C ALA A 39 -30.58 7.20 4.90
N LYS A 40 -30.52 6.42 5.98
CA LYS A 40 -29.33 5.62 6.31
C LYS A 40 -29.01 4.59 5.21
N ALA A 41 -30.03 3.90 4.69
CA ALA A 41 -29.89 2.92 3.61
C ALA A 41 -29.38 3.56 2.32
N ALA A 42 -29.92 4.72 1.94
CA ALA A 42 -29.47 5.48 0.76
C ALA A 42 -28.00 5.91 0.88
N ILE A 43 -27.59 6.41 2.06
CA ILE A 43 -26.19 6.79 2.34
C ILE A 43 -25.28 5.55 2.24
N ASN A 44 -25.67 4.43 2.82
CA ASN A 44 -24.88 3.19 2.76
C ASN A 44 -24.76 2.65 1.33
N ALA A 45 -25.84 2.69 0.55
CA ALA A 45 -25.83 2.28 -0.86
C ALA A 45 -24.88 3.15 -1.70
N ARG A 46 -24.90 4.47 -1.49
CA ARG A 46 -23.94 5.41 -2.11
C ARG A 46 -22.49 5.08 -1.73
N ILE A 47 -22.24 4.81 -0.46
CA ILE A 47 -20.92 4.42 0.04
C ILE A 47 -20.45 3.13 -0.62
N TRP A 48 -21.26 2.08 -0.65
CA TRP A 48 -20.89 0.81 -1.30
C TRP A 48 -20.66 0.96 -2.80
N ALA A 49 -21.42 1.81 -3.48
CA ALA A 49 -21.18 2.14 -4.88
C ALA A 49 -19.86 2.89 -5.08
N ASN A 50 -19.45 3.74 -4.12
CA ASN A 50 -18.22 4.52 -4.17
C ASN A 50 -16.99 3.77 -3.67
N SER A 51 -17.10 2.87 -2.69
CA SER A 51 -16.00 2.02 -2.22
C SER A 51 -15.47 1.11 -3.32
N ARG A 52 -16.32 0.71 -4.28
CA ARG A 52 -15.87 0.03 -5.52
C ARG A 52 -15.09 0.95 -6.48
N ARG A 53 -15.26 2.27 -6.38
CA ARG A 53 -14.57 3.29 -7.20
C ARG A 53 -13.33 3.90 -6.52
N GLY A 54 -13.16 3.70 -5.22
CA GLY A 54 -12.06 4.27 -4.41
C GLY A 54 -10.65 3.75 -4.69
N ILE A 55 -10.49 2.81 -5.63
CA ILE A 55 -9.19 2.38 -6.16
C ILE A 55 -8.61 3.43 -7.15
N GLU A 56 -9.41 4.35 -7.69
CA GLU A 56 -9.07 5.08 -8.92
C GLU A 56 -8.62 6.55 -8.72
N ALA A 57 -8.64 7.11 -7.51
CA ALA A 57 -8.39 8.54 -7.31
C ALA A 57 -7.18 8.84 -6.41
N GLY A 58 -5.98 8.46 -6.85
CA GLY A 58 -4.74 8.86 -6.19
C GLY A 58 -4.47 10.36 -6.33
N SER A 59 -4.53 11.10 -5.22
CA SER A 59 -4.29 12.55 -5.20
C SER A 59 -2.84 12.91 -5.59
N ALA A 60 -2.60 14.19 -5.90
CA ALA A 60 -1.26 14.68 -6.20
C ALA A 60 -0.28 14.50 -5.02
N GLU A 61 -0.76 14.55 -3.77
CA GLU A 61 0.07 14.24 -2.59
C GLU A 61 0.54 12.77 -2.57
N GLU A 62 -0.23 11.83 -3.14
CA GLU A 62 0.11 10.41 -3.21
C GLU A 62 1.13 10.08 -4.32
N LYS A 63 1.24 10.93 -5.33
CA LYS A 63 2.17 10.74 -6.46
C LYS A 63 3.64 10.94 -6.04
N ALA A 64 3.92 11.84 -5.09
CA ALA A 64 5.29 12.08 -4.61
C ALA A 64 5.88 10.88 -3.85
N PRO A 65 5.17 10.25 -2.89
CA PRO A 65 5.57 8.97 -2.27
C PRO A 65 5.82 7.86 -3.30
N ARG A 66 4.93 7.69 -4.28
CA ARG A 66 5.07 6.67 -5.35
C ARG A 66 6.34 6.85 -6.19
N LYS A 67 6.67 8.10 -6.56
CA LYS A 67 7.92 8.39 -7.29
C LYS A 67 9.17 8.08 -6.45
N ARG A 68 9.14 8.37 -5.14
CA ARG A 68 10.25 8.07 -4.23
C ARG A 68 10.42 6.56 -4.04
N LEU A 69 9.33 5.81 -3.87
CA LEU A 69 9.33 4.35 -3.79
C LEU A 69 9.99 3.73 -5.02
N ARG A 70 9.56 4.08 -6.23
CA ARG A 70 10.17 3.58 -7.48
C ARG A 70 11.68 3.84 -7.58
N LYS A 71 12.14 4.99 -7.08
CA LYS A 71 13.57 5.32 -7.05
C LYS A 71 14.33 4.43 -6.05
N LEU A 72 13.72 4.11 -4.90
CA LEU A 72 14.29 3.19 -3.92
C LEU A 72 14.35 1.77 -4.48
N ASP A 73 13.29 1.27 -5.12
CA ASP A 73 13.27 -0.07 -5.73
C ASP A 73 14.37 -0.23 -6.77
N ARG A 74 14.57 0.78 -7.62
CA ARG A 74 15.67 0.78 -8.60
C ARG A 74 17.05 0.76 -7.93
N LYS A 75 17.22 1.43 -6.78
CA LYS A 75 18.50 1.39 -6.03
C LYS A 75 18.72 0.01 -5.40
N ILE A 76 17.68 -0.58 -4.83
CA ILE A 76 17.71 -1.93 -4.24
C ILE A 76 18.17 -2.93 -5.29
N GLY A 77 17.53 -2.96 -6.47
CA GLY A 77 17.92 -3.89 -7.54
C GLY A 77 19.37 -3.72 -8.01
N LYS A 78 19.90 -2.48 -8.06
CA LYS A 78 21.31 -2.24 -8.39
C LYS A 78 22.26 -2.80 -7.32
N LEU A 79 21.91 -2.65 -6.04
CA LEU A 79 22.71 -3.16 -4.93
C LEU A 79 22.66 -4.69 -4.89
N GLU A 80 21.51 -5.29 -5.14
CA GLU A 80 21.35 -6.74 -5.21
C GLU A 80 22.17 -7.33 -6.35
N ALA A 81 22.16 -6.73 -7.55
CA ALA A 81 23.01 -7.15 -8.65
C ALA A 81 24.50 -7.04 -8.30
N LYS A 82 24.92 -5.94 -7.68
CA LYS A 82 26.31 -5.77 -7.23
C LYS A 82 26.69 -6.82 -6.18
N LEU A 83 25.79 -7.11 -5.24
CA LEU A 83 26.00 -8.12 -4.22
C LEU A 83 26.10 -9.53 -4.82
N ALA A 84 25.32 -9.84 -5.85
CA ALA A 84 25.42 -11.10 -6.58
C ALA A 84 26.80 -11.27 -7.22
N LEU A 85 27.30 -10.24 -7.91
CA LEU A 85 28.64 -10.24 -8.51
C LEU A 85 29.74 -10.46 -7.46
N LEU A 86 29.69 -9.71 -6.35
CA LEU A 86 30.67 -9.86 -5.26
C LEU A 86 30.62 -11.25 -4.62
N ARG A 87 29.44 -11.86 -4.54
CA ARG A 87 29.30 -13.23 -4.03
C ARG A 87 29.89 -14.27 -4.99
N GLU A 88 29.74 -14.07 -6.29
CA GLU A 88 30.37 -14.92 -7.31
C GLU A 88 31.89 -14.79 -7.28
N GLU A 89 32.43 -13.57 -7.27
CA GLU A 89 33.87 -13.31 -7.13
C GLU A 89 34.45 -13.95 -5.87
N ARG A 90 33.77 -13.79 -4.72
CA ARG A 90 34.14 -14.49 -3.49
C ARG A 90 34.10 -16.01 -3.65
N GLY A 91 33.09 -16.53 -4.34
CA GLY A 91 32.98 -17.96 -4.68
C GLY A 91 34.19 -18.44 -5.49
N GLN A 92 34.55 -17.72 -6.55
CA GLN A 92 35.71 -18.02 -7.41
C GLN A 92 37.02 -17.99 -6.62
N LEU A 93 37.22 -16.99 -5.77
CA LEU A 93 38.40 -16.89 -4.90
C LEU A 93 38.45 -18.01 -3.87
N SER A 94 37.30 -18.38 -3.28
CA SER A 94 37.22 -19.51 -2.34
C SER A 94 37.41 -20.88 -3.01
N GLY A 95 36.98 -21.04 -4.28
CA GLY A 95 37.17 -22.25 -5.08
C GLY A 95 38.57 -22.37 -5.68
N SER A 96 39.25 -21.25 -5.96
CA SER A 96 40.63 -21.23 -6.49
C SER A 96 41.68 -21.62 -5.44
N GLN A 97 41.34 -21.63 -4.15
CA GLN A 97 42.20 -22.12 -3.07
C GLN A 97 42.31 -23.66 -3.02
N GLY A 98 41.65 -24.40 -3.94
CA GLY A 98 41.61 -25.86 -3.96
C GLY A 98 42.22 -26.55 -5.19
N GLN A 99 42.85 -25.82 -6.13
CA GLN A 99 43.44 -26.42 -7.32
C GLN A 99 44.96 -26.43 -7.23
N THR A 100 45.50 -27.38 -6.46
CA THR A 100 46.86 -27.87 -6.68
C THR A 100 46.87 -28.61 -8.02
N PRO A 101 47.63 -28.16 -9.02
CA PRO A 101 47.88 -28.99 -10.19
C PRO A 101 48.84 -30.09 -9.75
N GLU A 102 48.35 -31.31 -9.54
CA GLU A 102 49.21 -32.49 -9.42
C GLU A 102 49.81 -32.75 -10.80
N SER A 103 50.93 -32.06 -11.03
CA SER A 103 51.79 -32.17 -12.20
C SER A 103 52.50 -33.53 -12.17
N SER A 104 52.10 -34.39 -13.10
CA SER A 104 52.92 -35.42 -13.77
C SER A 104 54.21 -35.88 -13.10
N ARG A 105 54.23 -37.12 -12.58
CA ARG A 105 55.13 -38.22 -13.01
C ARG A 105 54.88 -39.51 -12.24
#